data_AF-A0A537A080-F1
#
_entry.id   AF-A0A537A080-F1
#
_cell.length_a   1.000
_cell.length_b   1.000
_cell.length_c   1.000
_cell.angle_alpha   90.00
_cell.angle_beta   90.00
_cell.angle_gamma   90.00
#
_symmetry.space_group_name_H-M   'P 1'
#
loop_
_entity.id
_entity.type
_entity.pdbx_description
1 polymer ?
#
loop_
_entity_poly.entity_id
_entity_poly.type
_entity_poly.pdbx_seq_one_letter_code
_entity_poly.pdbx_strand_id
1 'polypeptide(L)' 'VHADRVLIGWVQKVSNLILNINIQIEDAATGAVLLNKSVDLRGNTDETWRRGVSFLVKSMVEKSQGNR' A
#
# COMPACT_ATOMS: atom_id res chain seq x y z
N VAL A 1 -17.62 7.01 -17.70
CA VAL A 1 -16.20 7.11 -17.29
C VAL A 1 -15.72 5.68 -17.03
N HIS A 2 -14.70 5.20 -17.72
CA HIS A 2 -14.09 3.88 -17.46
C HIS A 2 -12.68 4.11 -16.92
N ALA A 3 -12.29 3.34 -15.92
CA ALA A 3 -10.94 3.38 -15.35
C ALA A 3 -10.12 2.21 -15.90
N ASP A 4 -8.85 2.45 -16.23
CA ASP A 4 -7.94 1.42 -16.74
C ASP A 4 -7.33 0.58 -15.61
N ARG A 5 -7.35 1.09 -14.38
CA ARG A 5 -6.69 0.50 -13.21
C ARG A 5 -7.58 0.61 -11.98
N VAL A 6 -7.52 -0.40 -11.12
CA VAL A 6 -8.16 -0.40 -9.80
C VAL A 6 -7.10 -0.47 -8.73
N LEU A 7 -7.16 0.43 -7.74
CA LEU A 7 -6.34 0.34 -6.54
C LEU A 7 -7.18 -0.21 -5.39
N ILE A 8 -6.71 -1.29 -4.78
CA ILE A 8 -7.28 -1.90 -3.58
C ILE A 8 -6.31 -1.66 -2.44
N GLY A 9 -6.79 -1.08 -1.35
CA GLY A 9 -6.00 -0.85 -0.14
C GLY A 9 -6.68 -1.48 1.06
N TRP A 10 -5.90 -2.10 1.93
CA TRP A 10 -6.42 -2.62 3.20
C TRP A 10 -5.41 -2.46 4.33
N VAL A 11 -5.93 -2.33 5.55
CA VAL A 11 -5.13 -2.16 6.76
C VAL A 11 -5.38 -3.33 7.70
N GLN A 12 -4.30 -3.92 8.18
CA GLN A 12 -4.32 -4.94 9.21
C GLN A 12 -3.82 -4.32 10.52
N LYS A 13 -4.74 -4.06 11.44
CA LYS A 13 -4.40 -3.58 12.79
C LYS A 13 -4.29 -4.77 13.73
N VAL A 14 -3.06 -5.13 14.09
CA VAL A 14 -2.80 -6.20 15.06
C VAL A 14 -2.81 -5.65 16.49
N SER A 15 -2.29 -4.44 16.69
CA SER A 15 -2.34 -3.73 17.98
C SER A 15 -2.24 -2.21 17.79
N ASN A 16 -2.19 -1.44 18.88
CA ASN A 16 -1.86 -0.01 18.79
C ASN A 16 -0.38 0.24 18.43
N LEU A 17 0.49 -0.77 18.61
CA LEU A 17 1.90 -0.68 18.24
C LEU A 17 2.18 -1.26 16.84
N ILE A 18 1.43 -2.26 16.38
CA ILE A 18 1.74 -2.99 15.14
C ILE A 18 0.55 -2.89 14.17
N LEU A 19 0.79 -2.21 13.05
CA LEU A 19 -0.15 -2.10 11.94
C LEU A 19 0.60 -2.43 10.64
N ASN A 20 -0.14 -2.90 9.65
CA ASN A 20 0.37 -3.10 8.29
C ASN A 20 -0.63 -2.49 7.30
N ILE A 21 -0.13 -1.78 6.30
CA ILE A 21 -0.93 -1.23 5.20
C ILE A 21 -0.47 -1.91 3.92
N ASN A 22 -1.42 -2.41 3.14
CA ASN A 22 -1.18 -3.01 1.84
C ASN A 22 -1.92 -2.23 0.75
N ILE A 23 -1.33 -2.26 -0.43
CA ILE A 23 -1.95 -1.79 -1.66
C ILE A 23 -1.72 -2.80 -2.79
N GLN A 24 -2.71 -2.90 -3.65
CA GLN A 24 -2.67 -3.69 -4.87
C GLN A 24 -3.25 -2.86 -6.01
N ILE A 25 -2.57 -2.84 -7.15
CA ILE A 25 -3.09 -2.23 -8.39
C ILE A 25 -3.33 -3.34 -9.39
N GLU A 26 -4.54 -3.37 -9.94
CA GLU A 26 -4.97 -4.34 -10.94
C GLU A 26 -5.31 -3.65 -12.26
N ASP A 27 -5.09 -4.35 -13.36
CA ASP A 27 -5.65 -3.99 -14.66
C ASP A 27 -7.17 -4.18 -14.63
N ALA A 28 -7.93 -3.11 -14.91
CA ALA A 28 -9.38 -3.12 -14.72
C ALA A 28 -10.14 -4.03 -15.70
N ALA A 29 -9.54 -4.37 -16.85
CA ALA A 29 -10.16 -5.22 -17.85
C ALA A 29 -9.92 -6.71 -17.59
N THR A 30 -8.74 -7.05 -17.07
CA THR A 30 -8.28 -8.45 -16.93
C THR A 30 -8.20 -8.94 -15.49
N GLY A 31 -8.16 -8.04 -14.50
CA GLY A 31 -7.89 -8.36 -13.10
C GLY A 31 -6.43 -8.74 -12.81
N ALA A 32 -5.53 -8.57 -13.77
CA ALA A 32 -4.11 -8.89 -13.58
C ALA A 32 -3.46 -7.94 -12.56
N VAL A 33 -2.77 -8.49 -11.56
CA VAL A 33 -2.03 -7.70 -10.57
C VAL A 33 -0.80 -7.08 -11.23
N LEU A 34 -0.74 -5.75 -11.24
CA LEU A 34 0.35 -4.97 -11.83
C LEU A 34 1.34 -4.47 -10.77
N LEU A 35 0.85 -4.25 -9.55
CA LEU A 35 1.66 -3.82 -8.41
C LEU A 35 1.06 -4.36 -7.12
N ASN A 36 1.92 -4.80 -6.22
CA ASN A 36 1.57 -5.10 -4.84
C ASN A 36 2.69 -4.54 -3.95
N LYS A 37 2.32 -3.79 -2.93
CA LYS A 37 3.25 -3.19 -1.95
C LYS A 37 2.62 -3.22 -0.57
N SER A 38 3.47 -3.30 0.44
CA SER A 38 3.08 -3.21 1.84
C SER A 38 4.06 -2.36 2.64
N VAL A 39 3.62 -1.89 3.80
CA VAL A 39 4.48 -1.25 4.80
C VAL A 39 3.99 -1.59 6.20
N ASP A 40 4.94 -1.91 7.08
CA ASP A 40 4.71 -2.07 8.50
C ASP A 40 4.88 -0.74 9.24
N LEU A 41 3.96 -0.45 10.14
CA LEU A 41 3.99 0.72 11.01
C LEU A 41 4.21 0.31 12.47
N ARG A 42 5.07 1.08 13.14
CA ARG A 42 5.25 1.02 14.59
C ARG A 42 4.58 2.23 15.22
N GLY A 43 3.41 2.02 15.82
CA GLY A 43 2.59 3.03 16.47
C GLY A 43 1.35 3.44 15.65
N ASN A 44 0.28 3.81 16.34
CA ASN A 44 -1.02 4.20 15.79
C ASN A 44 -1.27 5.71 16.01
N THR A 45 -0.44 6.56 15.41
CA THR A 45 -0.60 8.03 15.45
C THR A 45 -0.70 8.59 14.05
N ASP A 46 -1.34 9.73 13.88
CA ASP A 46 -1.49 10.36 12.56
C ASP A 46 -0.13 10.55 11.84
N GLU A 47 0.94 10.79 12.59
CA GLU A 47 2.30 10.91 12.06
C GLU A 47 2.82 9.59 11.48
N THR A 48 2.65 8.46 12.20
CA THR A 48 3.09 7.15 11.71
C THR A 48 2.29 6.73 10.48
N TRP A 49 0.98 7.02 10.46
CA TRP A 49 0.12 6.80 9.30
C TRP A 49 0.54 7.62 8.08
N ARG A 50 0.74 8.95 8.25
CA ARG A 50 1.19 9.83 7.15
C ARG A 50 2.52 9.39 6.57
N ARG A 51 3.48 9.02 7.42
CA ARG A 51 4.78 8.49 6.98
C ARG A 51 4.64 7.17 6.24
N GLY A 52 3.82 6.26 6.74
CA GLY A 52 3.54 4.97 6.10
C GLY A 52 3.01 5.10 4.68
N VAL A 53 1.96 5.90 4.51
CA VAL A 53 1.35 6.13 3.18
C VAL A 53 2.32 6.86 2.26
N SER A 54 3.04 7.87 2.75
CA SER A 54 4.05 8.60 1.95
C SER A 54 5.16 7.67 1.46
N PHE A 55 5.62 6.77 2.33
CA PHE A 55 6.59 5.74 1.97
C PHE A 55 6.05 4.79 0.90
N LEU A 56 4.83 4.27 1.07
CA LEU A 56 4.18 3.41 0.07
C LEU A 56 4.11 4.08 -1.29
N VAL A 57 3.59 5.32 -1.37
CA VAL A 57 3.47 6.08 -2.62
C VAL A 57 4.84 6.27 -3.29
N LYS A 58 5.86 6.66 -2.52
CA LYS A 58 7.22 6.80 -3.04
C LYS A 58 7.74 5.47 -3.59
N SER A 59 7.50 4.36 -2.88
CA SER A 59 7.93 3.03 -3.28
C SER A 59 7.26 2.51 -4.56
N MET A 60 6.10 3.08 -4.96
CA MET A 60 5.43 2.69 -6.23
C MET A 60 6.20 3.18 -7.46
N VAL A 61 6.96 4.26 -7.33
CA VAL A 61 7.76 4.84 -8.42
C VAL A 61 9.14 4.17 -8.50
N GLU A 62 9.63 3.61 -7.39
CA GLU A 62 10.94 2.98 -7.29
C GLU A 62 10.91 1.53 -7.80
N LYS A 63 11.61 1.27 -8.92
CA LYS A 63 11.63 -0.04 -9.60
C LYS A 63 12.36 -1.18 -8.86
N SER A 64 13.07 -0.93 -7.75
CA SER A 64 13.99 -1.92 -7.14
C SER A 64 13.66 -2.38 -5.72
N GLN A 65 12.53 -1.98 -5.13
CA GLN A 65 12.20 -2.35 -3.75
C GLN A 65 11.27 -3.58 -3.75
N GLY A 66 11.81 -4.76 -3.43
CA GLY A 66 11.00 -5.91 -3.01
C GLY A 66 10.26 -5.58 -1.70
N ASN A 67 9.13 -6.24 -1.44
CA ASN A 67 8.39 -6.07 -0.18
C ASN A 67 9.36 -6.26 1.00
N ARG A 68 9.56 -5.20 1.78
CA ARG A 68 10.32 -5.24 3.03
C ARG A 68 9.37 -5.21 4.20
#